data_AF-A0A431LRS8-F1
#
_entry.id   AF-A0A431LRS8-F1
#
_cell.length_a   1.000
_cell.length_b   1.000
_cell.length_c   1.000
_cell.angle_alpha   90.00
_cell.angle_beta   90.00
_cell.angle_gamma   90.00
#
_symmetry.space_group_name_H-M   'P 1'
#
loop_
_entity.id
_entity.type
_entity.pdbx_description
1 polymer ?
#
loop_
_entity_poly.entity_id
_entity_poly.type
_entity_poly.pdbx_seq_one_letter_code
_entity_poly.pdbx_strand_id
1 'polypeptide(L)'
;MSEMKNTAAEAQSHGEASKLHRFLCVSVPLWLCFLGPVAQAKSIDLTRGWQIAVTDFEGEAVLAGERATVPKPAQPRVPASRVAAARGTDGFVTLQFTNSWIAQLRWQGGPPLDLRGYLPHGTVSFDLDVVDLARGGMKFKLGCGPDCERKIPFLFAGRERAGQGVQRVTFALSCFWREGDDFSAVPRPFTLEGTGNGEIRISPPTFHRTGRPNTACPDYRTQSVTPEPLQESWAVEWWGPRHEAKLAEIRAHRAAGRQVDLVFLGDSITQGWENEGRAAWATHFARHNAVALGFGGDRTENLLWRLQHGELDGMAPRAIVLLIGTNNTGERLEDPALTLAGIRANLDEIRRRQPQAHVLLLALFPRDEKPDGLLRRHNARINALLPRLADGRQVVFLDIGPALTQPDGTLSRDILPDWLHLSPAGYERWAQRLAPLLSQWLKP
;
A
#
# COMPACT_ATOMS: atom_id res chain seq x y z
N MET A 1 15.75 -22.72 63.71
CA MET A 1 16.90 -21.94 64.22
C MET A 1 16.80 -20.54 63.63
N SER A 2 15.98 -19.71 64.29
CA SER A 2 16.34 -18.40 64.89
C SER A 2 16.43 -17.29 63.84
N GLU A 3 15.34 -16.61 63.48
CA GLU A 3 14.61 -15.54 64.22
C GLU A 3 15.44 -14.30 64.57
N MET A 4 14.89 -13.14 64.17
CA MET A 4 14.65 -11.88 64.90
C MET A 4 14.97 -10.66 64.02
N LYS A 5 14.21 -9.56 63.98
CA LYS A 5 12.91 -9.20 64.55
C LYS A 5 12.41 -7.93 63.84
N ASN A 6 11.09 -7.83 63.82
CA ASN A 6 10.25 -6.71 63.40
C ASN A 6 10.50 -5.44 64.25
N THR A 7 10.24 -4.25 63.71
CA THR A 7 9.44 -3.20 64.40
C THR A 7 9.04 -2.09 63.43
N ALA A 8 7.73 -1.86 63.37
CA ALA A 8 7.07 -0.71 62.79
C ALA A 8 6.77 0.32 63.90
N ALA A 9 6.70 1.61 63.55
CA ALA A 9 5.83 2.59 64.22
C ALA A 9 5.64 3.83 63.33
N GLU A 10 4.37 4.17 63.12
CA GLU A 10 3.82 5.39 62.53
C GLU A 10 3.98 6.60 63.47
N ALA A 11 4.00 7.84 62.93
CA ALA A 11 3.06 8.92 63.27
C ALA A 11 3.47 10.30 62.69
N GLN A 12 2.64 10.78 61.77
CA GLN A 12 2.02 12.12 61.64
C GLN A 12 2.77 13.45 61.91
N SER A 13 2.78 14.24 60.83
CA SER A 13 2.27 15.63 60.64
C SER A 13 2.82 16.82 61.45
N HIS A 14 3.27 17.84 60.70
CA HIS A 14 2.79 19.23 60.62
C HIS A 14 3.94 20.04 59.99
N GLY A 15 3.77 20.72 58.86
CA GLY A 15 3.14 22.04 58.77
C GLY A 15 4.22 23.06 58.33
N GLU A 16 3.84 24.03 57.50
CA GLU A 16 4.63 25.20 57.06
C GLU A 16 5.58 25.07 55.86
N ALA A 17 5.06 25.42 54.68
CA ALA A 17 5.81 26.21 53.69
C ALA A 17 4.83 27.08 52.87
N SER A 18 4.10 27.94 53.58
CA SER A 18 3.47 29.13 53.02
C SER A 18 4.47 30.27 53.13
N LYS A 19 4.58 31.09 52.08
CA LYS A 19 5.43 32.30 51.90
C LYS A 19 6.76 32.04 51.21
N LEU A 20 6.74 32.06 49.87
CA LEU A 20 7.78 32.74 49.10
C LEU A 20 7.32 32.95 47.66
N HIS A 21 6.34 33.83 47.44
CA HIS A 21 6.07 34.45 46.13
C HIS A 21 5.64 35.90 46.38
N ARG A 22 6.61 36.76 46.63
CA ARG A 22 6.46 38.21 46.52
C ARG A 22 7.79 38.78 46.06
N PHE A 23 7.71 39.57 44.99
CA PHE A 23 8.76 40.37 44.37
C PHE A 23 9.74 39.66 43.44
N LEU A 24 9.40 39.66 42.14
CA LEU A 24 10.18 40.35 41.09
C LEU A 24 9.39 40.27 39.77
N CYS A 25 8.52 41.25 39.55
CA CYS A 25 7.98 41.54 38.22
C CYS A 25 8.07 43.05 38.02
N VAL A 26 9.25 43.50 37.62
CA VAL A 26 9.47 44.85 37.11
C VAL A 26 10.22 44.65 35.80
N SER A 27 9.63 45.15 34.70
CA SER A 27 10.19 45.25 33.34
C SER A 27 9.91 44.10 32.36
N VAL A 28 8.64 43.82 32.03
CA VAL A 28 8.26 43.21 30.73
C VAL A 28 7.00 43.93 30.21
N PRO A 29 6.91 44.34 28.92
CA PRO A 29 5.73 45.00 28.37
C PRO A 29 4.47 44.11 28.50
N LEU A 30 3.34 44.74 28.80
CA LEU A 30 2.03 44.14 29.12
C LEU A 30 1.39 43.27 28.01
N TRP A 31 2.09 42.93 26.92
CA TRP A 31 1.56 42.21 25.75
C TRP A 31 2.07 40.77 25.59
N LEU A 32 2.86 40.25 26.53
CA LEU A 32 3.45 38.90 26.45
C LEU A 32 2.88 37.86 27.43
N CYS A 33 1.73 38.13 28.08
CA CYS A 33 1.12 37.21 29.05
C CYS A 33 -0.19 36.52 28.59
N PHE A 34 -0.47 36.43 27.28
CA PHE A 34 -1.60 35.65 26.76
C PHE A 34 -1.19 34.72 25.61
N LEU A 35 -0.36 33.73 25.92
CA LEU A 35 -0.29 32.49 25.15
C LEU A 35 -0.34 31.31 26.13
N GLY A 36 -1.49 31.18 26.81
CA GLY A 36 -1.88 29.87 27.32
C GLY A 36 -2.04 28.90 26.14
N PRO A 37 -1.84 27.58 26.33
CA PRO A 37 -2.03 26.62 25.25
C PRO A 37 -3.43 26.80 24.66
N VAL A 38 -3.50 27.10 23.36
CA VAL A 38 -4.77 27.20 22.63
C VAL A 38 -5.51 25.88 22.87
N ALA A 39 -6.65 25.94 23.57
CA ALA A 39 -7.47 24.78 23.84
C ALA A 39 -7.94 24.22 22.49
N GLN A 40 -7.31 23.15 22.04
CA GLN A 40 -7.55 22.57 20.74
C GLN A 40 -8.93 21.87 20.77
N ALA A 41 -9.76 22.05 19.73
CA ALA A 41 -11.18 21.69 19.74
C ALA A 41 -11.45 20.23 20.14
N LYS A 42 -12.59 19.93 20.77
CA LYS A 42 -12.97 18.55 21.14
C LYS A 42 -13.26 17.68 19.91
N SER A 43 -13.75 18.31 18.83
CA SER A 43 -13.98 17.69 17.53
C SER A 43 -13.71 18.68 16.39
N ILE A 44 -13.40 18.15 15.21
CA ILE A 44 -13.28 18.91 13.95
C ILE A 44 -14.26 18.30 12.97
N ASP A 45 -15.22 19.09 12.51
CA ASP A 45 -16.21 18.70 11.49
C ASP A 45 -15.81 19.30 10.14
N LEU A 46 -15.72 18.45 9.12
CA LEU A 46 -15.37 18.86 7.75
C LEU A 46 -16.53 19.51 6.96
N THR A 47 -17.66 19.85 7.59
CA THR A 47 -18.76 20.60 6.96
C THR A 47 -18.42 22.05 6.62
N ARG A 48 -17.47 22.69 7.30
CA ARG A 48 -17.17 24.13 7.15
C ARG A 48 -15.70 24.39 6.91
N GLY A 49 -15.38 25.19 5.90
CA GLY A 49 -13.99 25.58 5.62
C GLY A 49 -13.22 24.62 4.71
N TRP A 50 -13.87 23.57 4.21
CA TRP A 50 -13.32 22.68 3.18
C TRP A 50 -14.25 22.59 1.98
N GLN A 51 -13.67 22.51 0.79
CA GLN A 51 -14.35 22.18 -0.44
C GLN A 51 -14.26 20.67 -0.68
N ILE A 52 -15.23 20.12 -1.40
CA ILE A 52 -15.19 18.73 -1.86
C ILE A 52 -14.82 18.76 -3.34
N ALA A 53 -13.64 18.24 -3.66
CA ALA A 53 -13.26 17.92 -5.03
C ALA A 53 -13.78 16.54 -5.38
N VAL A 54 -14.39 16.45 -6.55
CA VAL A 54 -14.80 15.22 -7.21
C VAL A 54 -13.77 14.94 -8.28
N THR A 55 -13.05 13.83 -8.18
CA THR A 55 -11.94 13.55 -9.10
C THR A 55 -12.16 12.25 -9.85
N ASP A 56 -11.77 12.24 -11.12
CA ASP A 56 -11.55 11.06 -11.93
C ASP A 56 -10.06 10.95 -12.27
N PHE A 57 -9.63 9.87 -12.94
CA PHE A 57 -8.24 9.70 -13.36
C PHE A 57 -7.69 10.87 -14.20
N GLU A 58 -8.57 11.53 -14.97
CA GLU A 58 -8.19 12.51 -16.00
C GLU A 58 -8.82 13.89 -15.78
N GLY A 59 -9.46 14.13 -14.62
CA GLY A 59 -10.19 15.36 -14.39
C GLY A 59 -10.60 15.58 -12.95
N GLU A 60 -10.98 16.82 -12.65
CA GLU A 60 -11.46 17.25 -11.35
C GLU A 60 -12.58 18.27 -11.52
N ALA A 61 -13.57 18.24 -10.62
CA ALA A 61 -14.60 19.24 -10.48
C ALA A 61 -14.83 19.56 -9.00
N VAL A 62 -15.15 20.81 -8.67
CA VAL A 62 -15.53 21.19 -7.30
C VAL A 62 -17.04 21.04 -7.11
N LEU A 63 -17.46 20.37 -6.04
CA LEU A 63 -18.87 20.27 -5.64
C LEU A 63 -19.33 21.57 -4.93
N ALA A 64 -19.47 22.64 -5.72
CA ALA A 64 -19.87 23.98 -5.26
C ALA A 64 -21.38 24.12 -4.98
N GLY A 65 -22.21 23.37 -5.70
CA GLY A 65 -23.67 23.35 -5.54
C GLY A 65 -24.21 21.96 -5.17
N GLU A 66 -25.41 21.65 -5.66
CA GLU A 66 -26.09 20.37 -5.40
C GLU A 66 -25.42 19.19 -6.11
N ARG A 67 -24.83 19.40 -7.29
CA ARG A 67 -24.20 18.33 -8.09
C ARG A 67 -22.93 18.82 -8.77
N ALA A 68 -22.02 17.89 -9.02
CA ALA A 68 -20.85 18.10 -9.87
C ALA A 68 -20.56 16.83 -10.67
N THR A 69 -20.23 16.99 -11.95
CA THR A 69 -19.78 15.90 -12.81
C THR A 69 -18.36 16.22 -13.27
N VAL A 70 -17.47 15.24 -13.19
CA VAL A 70 -16.07 15.44 -13.59
C VAL A 70 -16.00 15.59 -15.12
N PRO A 71 -15.45 16.71 -15.64
CA PRO A 71 -15.31 16.88 -17.07
C PRO A 71 -14.27 15.91 -17.64
N LYS A 72 -14.46 15.53 -18.90
CA LYS A 72 -13.49 14.71 -19.64
C LYS A 72 -12.56 15.58 -20.48
N PRO A 73 -11.27 15.23 -20.62
CA PRO A 73 -10.41 15.85 -21.61
C PRO A 73 -10.88 15.51 -23.04
N ALA A 74 -10.38 16.23 -24.04
CA ALA A 74 -10.77 16.03 -25.44
C ALA A 74 -10.44 14.63 -25.98
N GLN A 75 -9.39 13.99 -25.48
CA GLN A 75 -8.97 12.62 -25.84
C GLN A 75 -8.80 11.79 -24.56
N PRO A 76 -9.88 11.30 -23.95
CA PRO A 76 -9.81 10.57 -22.70
C PRO A 76 -9.19 9.19 -22.92
N ARG A 77 -8.27 8.79 -22.04
CA ARG A 77 -7.73 7.42 -21.97
C ARG A 77 -8.79 6.43 -21.49
N VAL A 78 -9.76 6.89 -20.71
CA VAL A 78 -10.89 6.07 -20.27
C VAL A 78 -12.21 6.74 -20.70
N PRO A 79 -12.59 6.65 -22.00
CA PRO A 79 -13.76 7.35 -22.54
C PRO A 79 -15.08 6.95 -21.88
N ALA A 80 -15.17 5.71 -21.42
CA ALA A 80 -16.35 5.16 -20.76
C ALA A 80 -16.42 5.47 -19.26
N SER A 81 -15.36 6.02 -18.65
CA SER A 81 -15.41 6.41 -17.24
C SER A 81 -16.41 7.57 -17.04
N ARG A 82 -17.19 7.53 -15.98
CA ARG A 82 -18.04 8.65 -15.52
C ARG A 82 -17.89 8.76 -14.02
N VAL A 83 -17.70 9.98 -13.52
CA VAL A 83 -17.66 10.27 -12.08
C VAL A 83 -18.48 11.52 -11.80
N ALA A 84 -19.38 11.43 -10.85
CA ALA A 84 -20.21 12.54 -10.40
C ALA A 84 -20.43 12.47 -8.89
N ALA A 85 -20.76 13.62 -8.30
CA ALA A 85 -21.22 13.71 -6.93
C ALA A 85 -22.47 14.56 -6.79
N ALA A 86 -23.25 14.28 -5.76
CA ALA A 86 -24.45 15.04 -5.42
C ALA A 86 -24.58 15.22 -3.89
N ARG A 87 -25.06 16.38 -3.45
CA ARG A 87 -25.44 16.64 -2.05
C ARG A 87 -26.90 16.24 -1.85
N GLY A 88 -27.16 15.41 -0.85
CA GLY A 88 -28.51 15.09 -0.38
C GLY A 88 -29.03 16.13 0.60
N THR A 89 -30.35 16.27 0.68
CA THR A 89 -31.02 17.11 1.69
C THR A 89 -30.88 16.57 3.11
N ASP A 90 -30.47 15.31 3.24
CA ASP A 90 -30.16 14.61 4.50
C ASP A 90 -28.70 14.79 4.95
N GLY A 91 -27.93 15.65 4.27
CA GLY A 91 -26.56 15.97 4.63
C GLY A 91 -25.51 14.99 4.09
N PHE A 92 -25.92 13.94 3.36
CA PHE A 92 -24.98 13.03 2.70
C PHE A 92 -24.43 13.64 1.41
N VAL A 93 -23.25 13.17 1.02
CA VAL A 93 -22.70 13.36 -0.33
C VAL A 93 -22.63 11.99 -1.00
N THR A 94 -23.31 11.86 -2.14
CA THR A 94 -23.28 10.67 -2.98
C THR A 94 -22.16 10.80 -3.99
N LEU A 95 -21.29 9.79 -4.09
CA LEU A 95 -20.31 9.58 -5.15
C LEU A 95 -20.82 8.47 -6.07
N GLN A 96 -21.00 8.78 -7.35
CA GLN A 96 -21.41 7.85 -8.40
C GLN A 96 -20.30 7.70 -9.40
N PHE A 97 -19.93 6.47 -9.72
CA PHE A 97 -18.86 6.18 -10.65
C PHE A 97 -19.11 4.94 -11.49
N THR A 98 -18.69 5.00 -12.75
CA THR A 98 -18.80 3.90 -13.71
C THR A 98 -17.48 3.79 -14.47
N ASN A 99 -16.99 2.57 -14.65
CA ASN A 99 -15.77 2.22 -15.37
C ASN A 99 -14.56 3.12 -15.04
N SER A 100 -14.43 3.53 -13.78
CA SER A 100 -13.39 4.48 -13.37
C SER A 100 -12.18 3.76 -12.76
N TRP A 101 -10.97 4.17 -13.13
CA TRP A 101 -9.75 3.72 -12.44
C TRP A 101 -9.61 4.35 -11.05
N ILE A 102 -10.22 5.53 -10.84
CA ILE A 102 -10.19 6.27 -9.59
C ILE A 102 -11.32 7.29 -9.59
N ALA A 103 -12.23 7.19 -8.62
CA ALA A 103 -13.29 8.15 -8.38
C ALA A 103 -13.19 8.63 -6.93
N GLN A 104 -13.09 9.94 -6.66
CA GLN A 104 -12.92 10.41 -5.29
C GLN A 104 -13.90 11.50 -4.88
N LEU A 105 -14.26 11.50 -3.59
CA LEU A 105 -14.64 12.70 -2.85
C LEU A 105 -13.46 13.08 -1.95
N ARG A 106 -12.87 14.24 -2.22
CA ARG A 106 -11.69 14.71 -1.51
C ARG A 106 -11.97 16.05 -0.83
N TRP A 107 -11.90 16.06 0.50
CA TRP A 107 -11.99 17.30 1.27
C TRP A 107 -10.65 18.04 1.16
N GLN A 108 -10.67 19.24 0.58
CA GLN A 108 -9.48 20.04 0.28
C GLN A 108 -9.75 21.55 0.32
N GLY A 109 -8.71 22.36 0.10
CA GLY A 109 -8.82 23.82 -0.04
C GLY A 109 -9.06 24.58 1.27
N GLY A 110 -9.13 23.87 2.41
CA GLY A 110 -9.20 24.45 3.74
C GLY A 110 -7.83 24.64 4.39
N PRO A 111 -7.79 25.28 5.58
CA PRO A 111 -6.55 25.37 6.35
C PRO A 111 -6.05 23.96 6.72
N PRO A 112 -4.72 23.72 6.72
CA PRO A 112 -4.16 22.45 7.15
C PRO A 112 -4.59 22.08 8.58
N LEU A 113 -4.91 20.81 8.81
CA LEU A 113 -5.31 20.32 10.14
C LEU A 113 -4.11 19.85 10.95
N ASP A 114 -4.00 20.35 12.19
CA ASP A 114 -3.13 19.75 13.21
C ASP A 114 -3.88 18.62 13.93
N LEU A 115 -3.57 17.39 13.54
CA LEU A 115 -4.18 16.17 14.07
C LEU A 115 -3.32 15.50 15.15
N ARG A 116 -2.18 16.07 15.56
CA ARG A 116 -1.28 15.46 16.55
C ARG A 116 -1.99 15.19 17.88
N GLY A 117 -2.81 16.13 18.34
CA GLY A 117 -3.60 16.01 19.57
C GLY A 117 -4.73 14.97 19.51
N TYR A 118 -4.98 14.37 18.34
CA TYR A 118 -5.98 13.33 18.11
C TYR A 118 -5.35 11.94 17.95
N LEU A 119 -4.04 11.82 17.71
CA LEU A 119 -3.41 10.53 17.41
C LEU A 119 -3.54 9.46 18.52
N PRO A 120 -3.37 9.78 19.82
CA PRO A 120 -3.33 8.73 20.86
C PRO A 120 -4.65 7.97 21.04
N HIS A 121 -5.78 8.67 21.00
CA HIS A 121 -7.11 8.12 21.34
C HIS A 121 -8.23 8.58 20.41
N GLY A 122 -7.90 9.37 19.39
CA GLY A 122 -8.87 9.99 18.52
C GLY A 122 -9.36 9.07 17.43
N THR A 123 -10.50 9.45 16.88
CA THR A 123 -11.18 8.72 15.82
C THR A 123 -11.59 9.66 14.70
N VAL A 124 -11.74 9.12 13.51
CA VAL A 124 -12.49 9.75 12.41
C VAL A 124 -13.76 8.94 12.20
N SER A 125 -14.91 9.63 12.23
CA SER A 125 -16.21 8.99 12.09
C SER A 125 -17.09 9.66 11.04
N PHE A 126 -17.93 8.86 10.41
CA PHE A 126 -18.90 9.29 9.40
C PHE A 126 -19.97 8.20 9.27
N ASP A 127 -21.14 8.59 8.79
CA ASP A 127 -22.18 7.66 8.37
C ASP A 127 -21.95 7.30 6.89
N LEU A 128 -22.01 6.01 6.59
CA LEU A 128 -21.71 5.43 5.28
C LEU A 128 -22.91 4.61 4.81
N ASP A 129 -23.34 4.80 3.58
CA ASP A 129 -24.33 3.97 2.90
C ASP A 129 -23.75 3.52 1.56
N VAL A 130 -23.43 2.24 1.46
CA VAL A 130 -22.90 1.62 0.24
C VAL A 130 -24.10 1.14 -0.58
N VAL A 131 -24.47 1.90 -1.60
CA VAL A 131 -25.66 1.62 -2.42
C VAL A 131 -25.34 0.50 -3.42
N ASP A 132 -24.22 0.63 -4.15
CA ASP A 132 -23.69 -0.40 -5.03
C ASP A 132 -22.15 -0.43 -4.99
N LEU A 133 -21.59 -1.63 -4.88
CA LEU A 133 -20.16 -1.89 -4.98
C LEU A 133 -19.86 -3.27 -5.59
N ALA A 134 -20.84 -3.92 -6.22
CA ALA A 134 -20.70 -5.31 -6.67
C ALA A 134 -19.55 -5.47 -7.68
N ARG A 135 -19.40 -4.48 -8.58
CA ARG A 135 -18.30 -4.39 -9.56
C ARG A 135 -17.35 -3.23 -9.27
N GLY A 136 -17.28 -2.83 -8.01
CA GLY A 136 -16.46 -1.73 -7.55
C GLY A 136 -15.53 -2.11 -6.42
N GLY A 137 -14.72 -1.14 -6.03
CA GLY A 137 -13.94 -1.15 -4.80
C GLY A 137 -13.98 0.20 -4.14
N MET A 138 -13.60 0.23 -2.87
CA MET A 138 -13.49 1.47 -2.13
C MET A 138 -12.35 1.44 -1.11
N LYS A 139 -11.78 2.61 -0.84
CA LYS A 139 -10.79 2.81 0.21
C LYS A 139 -10.93 4.22 0.79
N PHE A 140 -10.45 4.38 2.02
CA PHE A 140 -10.39 5.69 2.68
C PHE A 140 -8.95 6.17 2.71
N LYS A 141 -8.76 7.48 2.58
CA LYS A 141 -7.42 8.08 2.64
C LYS A 141 -7.37 9.31 3.54
N LEU A 142 -6.19 9.56 4.07
CA LEU A 142 -5.85 10.77 4.80
C LEU A 142 -4.44 11.21 4.41
N GLY A 143 -4.25 12.51 4.19
CA GLY A 143 -2.95 13.07 3.82
C GLY A 143 -1.95 13.07 4.98
N CYS A 144 -0.69 12.77 4.71
CA CYS A 144 0.40 12.71 5.70
C CYS A 144 1.56 13.68 5.39
N GLY A 145 1.31 14.67 4.53
CA GLY A 145 2.29 15.66 4.07
C GLY A 145 2.27 15.83 2.55
N PRO A 146 3.24 16.59 1.99
CA PRO A 146 3.44 16.68 0.54
C PRO A 146 3.63 15.29 -0.06
N ASP A 147 2.87 14.99 -1.12
CA ASP A 147 2.93 13.71 -1.86
C ASP A 147 2.71 12.44 -1.01
N CYS A 148 2.07 12.58 0.17
CA CYS A 148 1.83 11.48 1.09
C CYS A 148 0.34 11.31 1.38
N GLU A 149 -0.16 10.08 1.21
CA GLU A 149 -1.48 9.65 1.66
C GLU A 149 -1.40 8.26 2.32
N ARG A 150 -2.13 8.06 3.41
CA ARG A 150 -2.33 6.74 4.02
C ARG A 150 -3.69 6.20 3.62
N LYS A 151 -3.69 5.01 3.04
CA LYS A 151 -4.86 4.34 2.48
C LYS A 151 -5.29 3.19 3.39
N ILE A 152 -6.57 3.10 3.68
CA ILE A 152 -7.19 1.93 4.32
C ILE A 152 -8.07 1.23 3.28
N PRO A 153 -7.72 0.01 2.84
CA PRO A 153 -8.57 -0.76 1.94
C PRO A 153 -9.91 -1.06 2.62
N PHE A 154 -11.00 -0.93 1.88
CA PHE A 154 -12.35 -1.19 2.40
C PHE A 154 -13.22 -1.93 1.39
N LEU A 155 -12.59 -2.70 0.48
CA LEU A 155 -13.26 -3.42 -0.60
C LEU A 155 -14.26 -4.45 -0.07
N PHE A 156 -13.80 -5.45 0.70
CA PHE A 156 -14.67 -6.54 1.15
C PHE A 156 -15.69 -6.07 2.19
N ALA A 157 -15.25 -5.28 3.17
CA ALA A 157 -16.14 -4.66 4.14
C ALA A 157 -17.19 -3.75 3.48
N GLY A 158 -16.82 -3.03 2.42
CA GLY A 158 -17.76 -2.23 1.62
C GLY A 158 -18.77 -3.10 0.87
N ARG A 159 -18.31 -4.18 0.22
CA ARG A 159 -19.20 -5.12 -0.50
C ARG A 159 -20.16 -5.85 0.42
N GLU A 160 -19.71 -6.26 1.60
CA GLU A 160 -20.58 -6.89 2.61
C GLU A 160 -21.69 -5.94 3.06
N ARG A 161 -21.42 -4.64 3.13
CA ARG A 161 -22.38 -3.60 3.54
C ARG A 161 -23.27 -3.09 2.40
N ALA A 162 -23.02 -3.51 1.16
CA ALA A 162 -23.78 -3.05 0.00
C ALA A 162 -25.28 -3.39 0.17
N GLY A 163 -26.14 -2.38 0.03
CA GLY A 163 -27.60 -2.52 0.17
C GLY A 163 -28.11 -2.69 1.62
N GLN A 164 -27.26 -2.55 2.64
CA GLN A 164 -27.67 -2.66 4.05
C GLN A 164 -28.12 -1.33 4.67
N GLY A 165 -28.13 -0.25 3.90
CA GLY A 165 -28.45 1.11 4.36
C GLY A 165 -27.33 1.76 5.17
N VAL A 166 -27.68 2.83 5.87
CA VAL A 166 -26.73 3.70 6.59
C VAL A 166 -26.11 2.99 7.79
N GLN A 167 -24.78 3.03 7.88
CA GLN A 167 -24.00 2.51 9.00
C GLN A 167 -22.96 3.52 9.47
N ARG A 168 -22.81 3.64 10.80
CA ARG A 168 -21.73 4.42 11.39
C ARG A 168 -20.39 3.71 11.20
N VAL A 169 -19.44 4.36 10.55
CA VAL A 169 -18.04 3.93 10.45
C VAL A 169 -17.19 4.82 11.36
N THR A 170 -16.29 4.21 12.12
CA THR A 170 -15.38 4.90 13.02
C THR A 170 -14.04 4.19 13.05
N PHE A 171 -13.04 4.81 12.43
CA PHE A 171 -11.65 4.34 12.48
C PHE A 171 -10.92 5.02 13.63
N ALA A 172 -9.98 4.29 14.25
CA ALA A 172 -8.95 4.93 15.05
C ALA A 172 -8.11 5.82 14.13
N LEU A 173 -7.74 7.02 14.57
CA LEU A 173 -6.92 7.91 13.74
C LEU A 173 -5.55 7.28 13.46
N SER A 174 -5.04 6.46 14.37
CA SER A 174 -3.81 5.67 14.20
C SER A 174 -3.84 4.74 12.98
N CYS A 175 -5.01 4.39 12.45
CA CYS A 175 -5.11 3.61 11.20
C CYS A 175 -4.58 4.37 9.97
N PHE A 176 -4.54 5.69 10.04
CA PHE A 176 -4.06 6.56 8.97
C PHE A 176 -2.66 7.11 9.23
N TRP A 177 -1.98 6.64 10.28
CA TRP A 177 -0.68 7.18 10.70
C TRP A 177 0.39 6.09 10.69
N ARG A 178 1.58 6.46 10.22
CA ARG A 178 2.80 5.65 10.30
C ARG A 178 3.90 6.42 11.00
N GLU A 179 4.87 5.70 11.54
CA GLU A 179 6.06 6.31 12.10
C GLU A 179 6.74 7.21 11.07
N GLY A 180 7.04 8.46 11.47
CA GLY A 180 7.59 9.49 10.59
C GLY A 180 6.55 10.36 9.85
N ASP A 181 5.26 10.03 9.91
CA ASP A 181 4.22 10.89 9.30
C ASP A 181 4.07 12.22 10.04
N ASP A 182 3.94 13.32 9.28
CA ASP A 182 3.67 14.65 9.83
C ASP A 182 2.16 14.96 9.81
N PHE A 183 1.57 14.93 11.00
CA PHE A 183 0.17 15.28 11.23
C PHE A 183 -0.02 16.69 11.78
N SER A 184 1.02 17.52 11.82
CA SER A 184 0.93 18.91 12.28
C SER A 184 0.23 19.83 11.29
N ALA A 185 0.22 19.48 10.00
CA ALA A 185 -0.33 20.30 8.93
C ALA A 185 -0.91 19.44 7.79
N VAL A 186 -1.97 18.67 8.06
CA VAL A 186 -2.63 17.80 7.07
C VAL A 186 -3.45 18.63 6.06
N PRO A 187 -3.07 18.70 4.77
CA PRO A 187 -3.73 19.57 3.79
C PRO A 187 -4.97 18.92 3.14
N ARG A 188 -5.03 17.58 3.16
CA ARG A 188 -6.10 16.75 2.60
C ARG A 188 -6.62 15.84 3.72
N PRO A 189 -7.53 16.34 4.57
CA PRO A 189 -7.90 15.65 5.80
C PRO A 189 -8.65 14.34 5.57
N PHE A 190 -9.38 14.19 4.47
CA PHE A 190 -10.10 12.96 4.20
C PHE A 190 -10.42 12.79 2.72
N THR A 191 -10.33 11.54 2.25
CA THR A 191 -10.75 11.14 0.90
C THR A 191 -11.50 9.83 0.97
N LEU A 192 -12.70 9.78 0.37
CA LEU A 192 -13.33 8.53 -0.05
C LEU A 192 -12.91 8.27 -1.49
N GLU A 193 -12.38 7.09 -1.78
CA GLU A 193 -12.03 6.65 -3.13
C GLU A 193 -12.84 5.41 -3.51
N GLY A 194 -13.33 5.40 -4.74
CA GLY A 194 -13.94 4.28 -5.43
C GLY A 194 -13.17 3.88 -6.70
N THR A 195 -13.32 2.63 -7.12
CA THR A 195 -12.75 2.07 -8.37
C THR A 195 -13.77 1.16 -9.05
N GLY A 196 -13.75 1.04 -10.37
CA GLY A 196 -14.72 0.23 -11.12
C GLY A 196 -16.08 0.92 -11.25
N ASN A 197 -17.14 0.26 -10.77
CA ASN A 197 -18.51 0.79 -10.74
C ASN A 197 -19.05 0.83 -9.32
N GLY A 198 -19.74 1.90 -8.95
CA GLY A 198 -20.43 1.95 -7.68
C GLY A 198 -21.13 3.26 -7.39
N GLU A 199 -21.90 3.22 -6.31
CA GLU A 199 -22.60 4.36 -5.72
C GLU A 199 -22.44 4.30 -4.21
N ILE A 200 -21.81 5.33 -3.64
CA ILE A 200 -21.46 5.38 -2.22
C ILE A 200 -21.92 6.72 -1.67
N ARG A 201 -22.61 6.71 -0.54
CA ARG A 201 -23.06 7.91 0.16
C ARG A 201 -22.30 8.03 1.47
N ILE A 202 -21.80 9.23 1.77
CA ILE A 202 -21.02 9.50 2.97
C ILE A 202 -21.45 10.82 3.62
N SER A 203 -21.64 10.83 4.93
CA SER A 203 -21.77 12.08 5.70
C SER A 203 -20.40 12.75 5.84
N PRO A 204 -20.31 14.08 5.98
CA PRO A 204 -19.05 14.76 6.28
C PRO A 204 -18.29 14.11 7.45
N PRO A 205 -16.99 13.79 7.28
CA PRO A 205 -16.20 13.19 8.34
C PRO A 205 -16.02 14.13 9.53
N THR A 206 -16.04 13.56 10.73
CA THR A 206 -15.75 14.27 11.98
C THR A 206 -14.59 13.60 12.72
N PHE A 207 -13.58 14.38 13.07
CA PHE A 207 -12.50 13.95 13.95
C PHE A 207 -12.86 14.21 15.41
N HIS A 208 -12.65 13.22 16.27
CA HIS A 208 -12.89 13.31 17.72
C HIS A 208 -11.58 13.07 18.46
N ARG A 209 -11.27 13.86 19.49
CA ARG A 209 -10.05 13.67 20.30
C ARG A 209 -10.00 12.31 20.99
N THR A 210 -11.17 11.82 21.37
CA THR A 210 -11.37 10.55 22.05
C THR A 210 -12.59 9.88 21.45
N GLY A 211 -12.49 8.61 21.12
CA GLY A 211 -13.61 7.83 20.63
C GLY A 211 -13.32 6.34 20.69
N ARG A 212 -14.38 5.52 20.59
CA ARG A 212 -14.22 4.07 20.46
C ARG A 212 -14.34 3.69 18.98
N PRO A 213 -13.27 3.19 18.34
CA PRO A 213 -13.37 2.70 16.98
C PRO A 213 -14.30 1.48 16.92
N ASN A 214 -15.06 1.38 15.84
CA ASN A 214 -15.92 0.23 15.54
C ASN A 214 -15.52 -0.48 14.24
N THR A 215 -14.50 0.04 13.57
CA THR A 215 -14.03 -0.45 12.27
C THR A 215 -12.53 -0.73 12.38
N ALA A 216 -12.14 -1.96 12.07
CA ALA A 216 -10.75 -2.38 12.07
C ALA A 216 -10.00 -1.85 10.84
N CYS A 217 -8.68 -1.80 10.95
CA CYS A 217 -7.77 -1.49 9.87
C CYS A 217 -6.56 -2.43 9.95
N PRO A 218 -5.87 -2.72 8.83
CA PRO A 218 -4.63 -3.50 8.86
C PRO A 218 -3.56 -2.80 9.71
N ASP A 219 -2.80 -3.56 10.51
CA ASP A 219 -1.58 -3.02 11.11
C ASP A 219 -0.52 -2.87 10.02
N TYR A 220 -0.16 -1.63 9.71
CA TYR A 220 0.81 -1.34 8.66
C TYR A 220 2.17 -2.00 8.91
N ARG A 221 2.52 -2.29 10.17
CA ARG A 221 3.80 -2.91 10.55
C ARG A 221 3.90 -4.38 10.18
N THR A 222 2.76 -5.06 10.04
CA THR A 222 2.73 -6.49 9.73
C THR A 222 2.11 -6.78 8.38
N GLN A 223 1.51 -5.80 7.70
CA GLN A 223 0.77 -6.03 6.46
C GLN A 223 1.62 -6.77 5.42
N SER A 224 2.87 -6.38 5.20
CA SER A 224 3.78 -6.97 4.20
C SER A 224 4.16 -8.42 4.46
N VAL A 225 3.97 -8.91 5.70
CA VAL A 225 4.27 -10.27 6.15
C VAL A 225 3.02 -11.06 6.53
N THR A 226 1.83 -10.47 6.41
CA THR A 226 0.55 -11.11 6.74
C THR A 226 -0.06 -11.67 5.45
N PRO A 227 -0.03 -12.99 5.20
CA PRO A 227 -0.48 -13.55 3.93
C PRO A 227 -1.94 -13.22 3.65
N GLU A 228 -2.23 -12.55 2.54
CA GLU A 228 -3.59 -12.23 2.10
C GLU A 228 -3.75 -12.24 0.58
N PRO A 229 -4.92 -12.60 0.04
CA PRO A 229 -5.23 -12.40 -1.39
C PRO A 229 -5.20 -10.91 -1.77
N LEU A 230 -5.01 -10.62 -3.07
CA LEU A 230 -4.97 -9.25 -3.57
C LEU A 230 -6.34 -8.55 -3.43
N GLN A 231 -6.42 -7.55 -2.55
CA GLN A 231 -7.64 -6.80 -2.26
C GLN A 231 -7.88 -5.60 -3.20
N GLU A 232 -7.87 -5.81 -4.51
CA GLU A 232 -8.18 -4.76 -5.49
C GLU A 232 -9.39 -5.15 -6.34
N SER A 233 -10.33 -4.23 -6.56
CA SER A 233 -11.61 -4.57 -7.21
C SER A 233 -11.45 -5.11 -8.62
N TRP A 234 -10.44 -4.63 -9.35
CA TRP A 234 -10.08 -5.06 -10.70
C TRP A 234 -9.37 -6.42 -10.72
N ALA A 235 -8.95 -6.94 -9.57
CA ALA A 235 -8.29 -8.23 -9.43
C ALA A 235 -9.23 -9.37 -9.00
N VAL A 236 -10.33 -9.06 -8.30
CA VAL A 236 -11.21 -10.06 -7.67
C VAL A 236 -11.66 -11.15 -8.63
N GLU A 237 -12.01 -10.81 -9.88
CA GLU A 237 -12.57 -11.76 -10.83
C GLU A 237 -11.55 -12.69 -11.48
N TRP A 238 -10.27 -12.31 -11.56
CA TRP A 238 -9.25 -13.08 -12.28
C TRP A 238 -8.15 -13.66 -11.39
N TRP A 239 -7.86 -13.05 -10.24
CA TRP A 239 -6.70 -13.43 -9.42
C TRP A 239 -6.82 -14.86 -8.88
N GLY A 240 -7.96 -15.21 -8.28
CA GLY A 240 -8.25 -16.56 -7.80
C GLY A 240 -8.25 -17.61 -8.92
N PRO A 241 -9.02 -17.42 -10.00
CA PRO A 241 -8.99 -18.33 -11.15
C PRO A 241 -7.60 -18.51 -11.77
N ARG A 242 -6.77 -17.47 -11.81
CA ARG A 242 -5.37 -17.58 -12.27
C ARG A 242 -4.53 -18.44 -11.33
N HIS A 243 -4.68 -18.28 -10.01
CA HIS A 243 -4.01 -19.14 -9.03
C HIS A 243 -4.33 -20.62 -9.30
N GLU A 244 -5.61 -20.95 -9.46
CA GLU A 244 -6.01 -22.32 -9.80
C GLU A 244 -5.45 -22.81 -11.14
N ALA A 245 -5.41 -21.95 -12.16
CA ALA A 245 -4.80 -22.27 -13.45
C ALA A 245 -3.29 -22.56 -13.32
N LYS A 246 -2.57 -21.80 -12.48
CA LYS A 246 -1.14 -22.03 -12.20
C LYS A 246 -0.89 -23.32 -11.43
N LEU A 247 -1.73 -23.63 -10.44
CA LEU A 247 -1.68 -24.94 -9.79
C LEU A 247 -1.96 -26.08 -10.78
N ALA A 248 -2.89 -25.89 -11.72
CA ALA A 248 -3.17 -26.88 -12.76
C ALA A 248 -1.99 -27.07 -13.74
N GLU A 249 -1.32 -25.99 -14.14
CA GLU A 249 -0.09 -26.04 -14.96
C GLU A 249 1.00 -26.87 -14.27
N ILE A 250 1.27 -26.59 -12.99
CA ILE A 250 2.24 -27.34 -12.18
C ILE A 250 1.88 -28.84 -12.12
N ARG A 251 0.60 -29.16 -11.84
CA ARG A 251 0.11 -30.54 -11.85
C ARG A 251 0.29 -31.21 -13.22
N ALA A 252 0.08 -30.49 -14.32
CA ALA A 252 0.23 -31.01 -15.67
C ALA A 252 1.69 -31.35 -16.02
N HIS A 253 2.66 -30.54 -15.56
CA HIS A 253 4.09 -30.87 -15.68
C HIS A 253 4.40 -32.21 -15.00
N ARG A 254 3.97 -32.37 -13.75
CA ARG A 254 4.14 -33.60 -12.99
C ARG A 254 3.46 -34.80 -13.66
N ALA A 255 2.22 -34.65 -14.12
CA ALA A 255 1.48 -35.73 -14.77
C ALA A 255 2.15 -36.21 -16.07
N ALA A 256 2.85 -35.32 -16.77
CA ALA A 256 3.66 -35.63 -17.94
C ALA A 256 5.07 -36.15 -17.60
N GLY A 257 5.40 -36.40 -16.33
CA GLY A 257 6.74 -36.83 -15.91
C GLY A 257 7.83 -35.78 -16.11
N ARG A 258 7.46 -34.50 -16.29
CA ARG A 258 8.40 -33.39 -16.48
C ARG A 258 8.71 -32.74 -15.14
N GLN A 259 9.99 -32.67 -14.78
CA GLN A 259 10.46 -31.88 -13.65
C GLN A 259 10.53 -30.40 -14.05
N VAL A 260 9.91 -29.53 -13.25
CA VAL A 260 10.04 -28.07 -13.35
C VAL A 260 11.38 -27.68 -12.72
N ASP A 261 12.36 -27.28 -13.51
CA ASP A 261 13.71 -26.95 -13.02
C ASP A 261 13.86 -25.48 -12.62
N LEU A 262 13.03 -24.61 -13.18
CA LEU A 262 13.12 -23.15 -13.03
C LEU A 262 11.74 -22.54 -12.75
N VAL A 263 11.64 -21.75 -11.68
CA VAL A 263 10.40 -21.03 -11.32
C VAL A 263 10.70 -19.54 -11.24
N PHE A 264 9.85 -18.71 -11.83
CA PHE A 264 9.86 -17.27 -11.59
C PHE A 264 8.66 -16.89 -10.70
N LEU A 265 8.93 -16.18 -9.60
CA LEU A 265 7.93 -15.70 -8.64
C LEU A 265 7.92 -14.18 -8.67
N GLY A 266 6.73 -13.57 -8.69
CA GLY A 266 6.64 -12.12 -8.57
C GLY A 266 5.29 -11.51 -8.91
N ASP A 267 5.35 -10.27 -9.38
CA ASP A 267 4.20 -9.42 -9.71
C ASP A 267 3.90 -9.37 -11.22
N SER A 268 3.33 -8.25 -11.72
CA SER A 268 3.05 -8.03 -13.15
C SER A 268 4.29 -8.15 -14.02
N ILE A 269 5.47 -7.76 -13.53
CA ILE A 269 6.72 -7.85 -14.29
C ILE A 269 7.08 -9.32 -14.52
N THR A 270 6.84 -10.18 -13.53
CA THR A 270 7.02 -11.63 -13.70
C THR A 270 5.90 -12.22 -14.57
N GLN A 271 4.67 -11.72 -14.47
CA GLN A 271 3.56 -12.18 -15.30
C GLN A 271 3.82 -11.91 -16.80
N GLY A 272 4.45 -10.79 -17.14
CA GLY A 272 4.71 -10.44 -18.53
C GLY A 272 5.66 -11.38 -19.27
N TRP A 273 6.32 -12.34 -18.60
CA TRP A 273 7.00 -13.47 -19.29
C TRP A 273 6.05 -14.29 -20.15
N GLU A 274 4.76 -14.32 -19.83
CA GLU A 274 3.74 -15.00 -20.63
C GLU A 274 3.27 -14.18 -21.84
N ASN A 275 3.58 -12.90 -21.87
CA ASN A 275 3.08 -11.91 -22.83
C ASN A 275 4.26 -11.26 -23.57
N GLU A 276 4.64 -10.04 -23.21
CA GLU A 276 5.72 -9.26 -23.86
C GLU A 276 7.05 -10.03 -23.85
N GLY A 277 7.31 -10.81 -22.81
CA GLY A 277 8.52 -11.62 -22.65
C GLY A 277 8.46 -13.00 -23.31
N ARG A 278 7.36 -13.38 -23.98
CA ARG A 278 7.13 -14.76 -24.47
C ARG A 278 8.23 -15.25 -25.42
N ALA A 279 8.74 -14.39 -26.30
CA ALA A 279 9.80 -14.76 -27.24
C ALA A 279 11.11 -15.08 -26.49
N ALA A 280 11.53 -14.19 -25.60
CA ALA A 280 12.71 -14.40 -24.76
C ALA A 280 12.54 -15.63 -23.85
N TRP A 281 11.34 -15.86 -23.30
CA TRP A 281 11.04 -17.04 -22.51
C TRP A 281 11.26 -18.35 -23.29
N ALA A 282 10.74 -18.42 -24.51
CA ALA A 282 10.91 -19.57 -25.39
C ALA A 282 12.38 -19.85 -25.70
N THR A 283 13.17 -18.80 -25.96
CA THR A 283 14.60 -18.91 -26.28
C THR A 283 15.45 -19.33 -25.07
N HIS A 284 15.21 -18.73 -23.89
CA HIS A 284 16.13 -18.83 -22.77
C HIS A 284 15.71 -19.83 -21.70
N PHE A 285 14.41 -20.06 -21.48
CA PHE A 285 13.91 -20.75 -20.29
C PHE A 285 13.04 -21.98 -20.57
N ALA A 286 12.35 -22.05 -21.70
CA ALA A 286 11.40 -23.14 -21.98
C ALA A 286 12.01 -24.56 -21.89
N ARG A 287 13.28 -24.71 -22.26
CA ARG A 287 14.00 -26.00 -22.18
C ARG A 287 14.17 -26.55 -20.75
N HIS A 288 13.97 -25.72 -19.74
CA HIS A 288 14.08 -26.07 -18.31
C HIS A 288 12.72 -26.38 -17.68
N ASN A 289 11.69 -26.64 -18.51
CA ASN A 289 10.30 -26.76 -18.07
C ASN A 289 9.90 -25.59 -17.15
N ALA A 290 10.40 -24.39 -17.45
CA ALA A 290 10.26 -23.26 -16.57
C ALA A 290 8.79 -22.85 -16.44
N VAL A 291 8.41 -22.32 -15.26
CA VAL A 291 7.07 -21.77 -15.02
C VAL A 291 7.17 -20.33 -14.49
N ALA A 292 6.33 -19.45 -15.03
CA ALA A 292 6.21 -18.07 -14.58
C ALA A 292 4.96 -17.92 -13.69
N LEU A 293 5.16 -17.65 -12.41
CA LEU A 293 4.13 -17.52 -11.37
C LEU A 293 4.03 -16.06 -10.91
N GLY A 294 3.84 -15.17 -11.90
CA GLY A 294 3.64 -13.73 -11.69
C GLY A 294 2.16 -13.34 -11.69
N PHE A 295 1.81 -12.37 -10.85
CA PHE A 295 0.44 -11.86 -10.71
C PHE A 295 0.42 -10.33 -10.68
N GLY A 296 -0.33 -9.71 -11.60
CA GLY A 296 -0.41 -8.26 -11.68
C GLY A 296 -0.92 -7.62 -10.40
N GLY A 297 -0.20 -6.61 -9.91
CA GLY A 297 -0.51 -5.88 -8.68
C GLY A 297 -0.08 -6.55 -7.38
N ASP A 298 0.45 -7.78 -7.43
CA ASP A 298 0.88 -8.48 -6.23
C ASP A 298 1.93 -7.70 -5.45
N ARG A 299 1.76 -7.72 -4.14
CA ARG A 299 2.70 -7.25 -3.13
C ARG A 299 3.31 -8.44 -2.41
N THR A 300 4.25 -8.18 -1.51
CA THR A 300 4.94 -9.25 -0.76
C THR A 300 3.98 -10.17 -0.04
N GLU A 301 2.91 -9.64 0.56
CA GLU A 301 1.91 -10.42 1.28
C GLU A 301 1.03 -11.32 0.39
N ASN A 302 0.85 -10.91 -0.88
CA ASN A 302 0.04 -11.66 -1.83
C ASN A 302 0.81 -12.86 -2.38
N LEU A 303 2.09 -12.67 -2.72
CA LEU A 303 2.96 -13.78 -3.05
C LEU A 303 3.10 -14.74 -1.88
N LEU A 304 3.24 -14.24 -0.65
CA LEU A 304 3.36 -15.09 0.54
C LEU A 304 2.12 -15.98 0.71
N TRP A 305 0.92 -15.43 0.47
CA TRP A 305 -0.30 -16.22 0.44
C TRP A 305 -0.24 -17.31 -0.62
N ARG A 306 0.11 -16.98 -1.87
CA ARG A 306 0.16 -17.98 -2.97
C ARG A 306 1.16 -19.11 -2.71
N LEU A 307 2.34 -18.77 -2.19
CA LEU A 307 3.32 -19.76 -1.74
C LEU A 307 2.72 -20.68 -0.68
N GLN A 308 1.99 -20.13 0.27
CA GLN A 308 1.33 -20.90 1.32
C GLN A 308 0.17 -21.79 0.82
N HIS A 309 -0.37 -21.48 -0.36
CA HIS A 309 -1.53 -22.15 -0.98
C HIS A 309 -1.15 -23.02 -2.18
N GLY A 310 0.11 -23.45 -2.26
CA GLY A 310 0.51 -24.61 -3.06
C GLY A 310 1.28 -24.32 -4.34
N GLU A 311 1.64 -23.07 -4.61
CA GLU A 311 2.39 -22.70 -5.82
C GLU A 311 3.80 -23.32 -5.93
N LEU A 312 4.34 -23.84 -4.83
CA LEU A 312 5.60 -24.59 -4.83
C LEU A 312 5.41 -26.07 -4.46
N ASP A 313 4.18 -26.58 -4.44
CA ASP A 313 3.93 -27.97 -4.01
C ASP A 313 4.15 -28.95 -5.16
N GLY A 314 4.70 -30.13 -4.82
CA GLY A 314 4.89 -31.21 -5.79
C GLY A 314 5.92 -30.91 -6.89
N MET A 315 6.78 -29.90 -6.69
CA MET A 315 7.91 -29.57 -7.55
C MET A 315 9.23 -29.66 -6.77
N ALA A 316 10.33 -29.76 -7.51
CA ALA A 316 11.69 -29.67 -6.98
C ALA A 316 12.57 -28.85 -7.95
N PRO A 317 12.29 -27.54 -8.12
CA PRO A 317 13.12 -26.69 -8.96
C PRO A 317 14.53 -26.61 -8.42
N ARG A 318 15.47 -26.44 -9.34
CA ARG A 318 16.89 -26.22 -9.08
C ARG A 318 17.17 -24.73 -8.89
N ALA A 319 16.41 -23.88 -9.56
CA ALA A 319 16.52 -22.44 -9.49
C ALA A 319 15.16 -21.77 -9.35
N ILE A 320 15.09 -20.73 -8.52
CA ILE A 320 13.93 -19.86 -8.34
C ILE A 320 14.39 -18.42 -8.53
N VAL A 321 13.70 -17.65 -9.36
CA VAL A 321 13.93 -16.20 -9.53
C VAL A 321 12.83 -15.46 -8.78
N LEU A 322 13.20 -14.58 -7.84
CA LEU A 322 12.27 -13.79 -7.05
C LEU A 322 12.43 -12.30 -7.38
N LEU A 323 11.33 -11.68 -7.83
CA LEU A 323 11.19 -10.23 -8.01
C LEU A 323 9.83 -9.80 -7.48
N ILE A 324 9.80 -9.17 -6.30
CA ILE A 324 8.55 -8.72 -5.67
C ILE A 324 8.81 -7.50 -4.78
N GLY A 325 7.87 -6.54 -4.78
CA GLY A 325 7.89 -5.40 -3.85
C GLY A 325 7.63 -4.04 -4.51
N THR A 326 7.71 -3.91 -5.84
CA THR A 326 7.46 -2.63 -6.52
C THR A 326 6.03 -2.11 -6.31
N ASN A 327 5.08 -3.01 -6.05
CA ASN A 327 3.69 -2.64 -5.74
C ASN A 327 3.50 -2.23 -4.26
N ASN A 328 4.37 -2.66 -3.33
CA ASN A 328 4.38 -2.11 -1.97
C ASN A 328 4.79 -0.63 -2.01
N THR A 329 5.76 -0.28 -2.87
CA THR A 329 6.11 1.10 -3.21
C THR A 329 4.95 1.83 -3.88
N GLY A 330 4.42 1.29 -4.98
CA GLY A 330 3.43 1.97 -5.81
C GLY A 330 2.08 2.18 -5.11
N GLU A 331 1.60 1.21 -4.35
CA GLU A 331 0.27 1.31 -3.71
C GLU A 331 0.32 2.00 -2.36
N ARG A 332 1.33 1.72 -1.52
CA ARG A 332 1.34 2.17 -0.12
C ARG A 332 2.45 3.14 0.23
N LEU A 333 3.39 3.41 -0.68
CA LEU A 333 4.68 4.04 -0.38
C LEU A 333 5.23 3.51 0.95
N GLU A 334 5.23 2.18 1.03
CA GLU A 334 5.47 1.44 2.27
C GLU A 334 6.90 1.63 2.77
N ASP A 335 7.11 1.66 4.08
CA ASP A 335 8.46 1.81 4.61
C ASP A 335 9.39 0.73 4.02
N PRO A 336 10.58 1.11 3.50
CA PRO A 336 11.50 0.16 2.88
C PRO A 336 11.86 -1.05 3.76
N ALA A 337 11.93 -0.88 5.08
CA ALA A 337 12.22 -1.97 6.02
C ALA A 337 11.04 -2.95 6.16
N LEU A 338 9.80 -2.47 6.04
CA LEU A 338 8.60 -3.32 6.06
C LEU A 338 8.49 -4.13 4.77
N THR A 339 8.73 -3.49 3.61
CA THR A 339 8.80 -4.21 2.33
C THR A 339 9.94 -5.24 2.33
N LEU A 340 11.11 -4.89 2.89
CA LEU A 340 12.22 -5.84 3.08
C LEU A 340 11.81 -7.03 3.97
N ALA A 341 11.07 -6.79 5.04
CA ALA A 341 10.55 -7.87 5.91
C ALA A 341 9.59 -8.79 5.15
N GLY A 342 8.71 -8.24 4.30
CA GLY A 342 7.86 -9.01 3.40
C GLY A 342 8.65 -9.86 2.40
N ILE A 343 9.70 -9.31 1.80
CA ILE A 343 10.58 -10.05 0.88
C ILE A 343 11.31 -11.18 1.63
N ARG A 344 11.79 -10.93 2.85
CA ARG A 344 12.38 -11.96 3.70
C ARG A 344 11.39 -13.07 4.04
N ALA A 345 10.16 -12.75 4.42
CA ALA A 345 9.12 -13.76 4.70
C ALA A 345 8.85 -14.66 3.47
N ASN A 346 8.85 -14.08 2.26
CA ASN A 346 8.76 -14.86 1.03
C ASN A 346 9.98 -15.78 0.82
N LEU A 347 11.20 -15.26 1.03
CA LEU A 347 12.43 -16.07 0.94
C LEU A 347 12.43 -17.22 1.96
N ASP A 348 12.01 -16.97 3.19
CA ASP A 348 11.94 -17.98 4.25
C ASP A 348 10.93 -19.08 3.87
N GLU A 349 9.75 -18.71 3.35
CA GLU A 349 8.75 -19.67 2.87
C GLU A 349 9.25 -20.47 1.65
N ILE A 350 9.94 -19.82 0.71
CA ILE A 350 10.58 -20.49 -0.44
C ILE A 350 11.60 -21.51 0.05
N ARG A 351 12.51 -21.12 0.96
CA ARG A 351 13.56 -22.02 1.49
C ARG A 351 12.98 -23.18 2.29
N ARG A 352 11.89 -22.95 3.01
CA ARG A 352 11.18 -24.00 3.75
C ARG A 352 10.57 -25.04 2.80
N ARG A 353 9.96 -24.60 1.70
CA ARG A 353 9.32 -25.49 0.72
C ARG A 353 10.29 -26.14 -0.25
N GLN A 354 11.35 -25.41 -0.61
CA GLN A 354 12.30 -25.77 -1.67
C GLN A 354 13.75 -25.65 -1.16
N PRO A 355 14.14 -26.41 -0.12
CA PRO A 355 15.44 -26.29 0.52
C PRO A 355 16.62 -26.70 -0.37
N GLN A 356 16.37 -27.35 -1.51
CA GLN A 356 17.38 -27.68 -2.51
C GLN A 356 17.61 -26.58 -3.56
N ALA A 357 16.66 -25.65 -3.73
CA ALA A 357 16.72 -24.68 -4.81
C ALA A 357 17.74 -23.57 -4.51
N HIS A 358 18.44 -23.11 -5.54
CA HIS A 358 19.09 -21.80 -5.52
C HIS A 358 18.04 -20.71 -5.80
N VAL A 359 18.10 -19.61 -5.05
CA VAL A 359 17.20 -18.47 -5.22
C VAL A 359 18.00 -17.28 -5.72
N LEU A 360 17.61 -16.75 -6.89
CA LEU A 360 18.09 -15.47 -7.40
C LEU A 360 17.13 -14.37 -6.95
N LEU A 361 17.55 -13.61 -5.95
CA LEU A 361 16.82 -12.43 -5.46
C LEU A 361 17.18 -11.23 -6.35
N LEU A 362 16.22 -10.72 -7.10
CA LEU A 362 16.43 -9.56 -7.96
C LEU A 362 16.21 -8.25 -7.19
N ALA A 363 17.04 -7.26 -7.51
CA ALA A 363 16.74 -5.87 -7.17
C ALA A 363 15.42 -5.44 -7.84
N LEU A 364 14.64 -4.61 -7.15
CA LEU A 364 13.46 -3.98 -7.75
C LEU A 364 13.88 -3.15 -8.96
N PHE A 365 13.20 -3.34 -10.09
CA PHE A 365 13.54 -2.64 -11.32
C PHE A 365 13.27 -1.13 -11.22
N PRO A 366 13.95 -0.34 -12.06
CA PRO A 366 13.56 1.04 -12.32
C PRO A 366 12.08 1.22 -12.57
N ARG A 367 11.55 2.31 -12.00
CA ARG A 367 10.28 2.91 -12.37
C ARG A 367 10.38 4.42 -12.27
N ASP A 368 9.42 5.14 -12.84
CA ASP A 368 9.49 6.59 -13.12
C ASP A 368 10.58 6.91 -14.17
N GLU A 369 10.28 7.84 -15.08
CA GLU A 369 11.18 8.17 -16.20
C GLU A 369 12.54 8.68 -15.73
N LYS A 370 12.54 9.55 -14.71
CA LYS A 370 13.72 10.25 -14.22
C LYS A 370 14.31 9.58 -12.97
N PRO A 371 15.64 9.61 -12.79
CA PRO A 371 16.30 9.01 -11.63
C PRO A 371 15.85 9.60 -10.28
N ASP A 372 15.37 10.84 -10.27
CA ASP A 372 14.84 11.54 -9.10
C ASP A 372 13.32 11.37 -8.92
N GLY A 373 12.68 10.44 -9.65
CA GLY A 373 11.30 10.04 -9.39
C GLY A 373 11.10 9.58 -7.94
N LEU A 374 9.95 9.90 -7.35
CA LEU A 374 9.64 9.53 -5.96
C LEU A 374 9.71 8.00 -5.78
N LEU A 375 9.08 7.25 -6.66
CA LEU A 375 9.02 5.79 -6.59
C LEU A 375 10.35 5.17 -7.00
N ARG A 376 11.09 5.82 -7.93
CA ARG A 376 12.47 5.45 -8.29
C ARG A 376 13.40 5.46 -7.07
N ARG A 377 13.43 6.58 -6.34
CA ARG A 377 14.25 6.73 -5.13
C ARG A 377 13.80 5.79 -4.02
N HIS A 378 12.50 5.54 -3.91
CA HIS A 378 11.96 4.62 -2.91
C HIS A 378 12.38 3.17 -3.17
N ASN A 379 12.27 2.69 -4.41
CA ASN A 379 12.80 1.38 -4.81
C ASN A 379 14.32 1.29 -4.58
N ALA A 380 15.08 2.37 -4.82
CA ALA A 380 16.52 2.38 -4.56
C ALA A 380 16.86 2.18 -3.07
N ARG A 381 16.05 2.73 -2.14
CA ARG A 381 16.21 2.51 -0.70
C ARG A 381 15.96 1.05 -0.32
N ILE A 382 14.97 0.40 -0.93
CA ILE A 382 14.72 -1.04 -0.73
C ILE A 382 15.90 -1.85 -1.29
N ASN A 383 16.34 -1.55 -2.51
CA ASN A 383 17.45 -2.25 -3.17
C ASN A 383 18.76 -2.18 -2.37
N ALA A 384 19.04 -1.05 -1.71
CA ALA A 384 20.21 -0.92 -0.84
C ALA A 384 20.20 -1.88 0.36
N LEU A 385 19.03 -2.41 0.75
CA LEU A 385 18.86 -3.34 1.86
C LEU A 385 18.82 -4.81 1.41
N LEU A 386 18.41 -5.08 0.17
CA LEU A 386 18.22 -6.45 -0.36
C LEU A 386 19.47 -7.36 -0.29
N PRO A 387 20.71 -6.88 -0.52
CA PRO A 387 21.90 -7.71 -0.39
C PRO A 387 22.04 -8.38 0.98
N ARG A 388 21.46 -7.80 2.04
CA ARG A 388 21.47 -8.37 3.40
C ARG A 388 20.66 -9.66 3.53
N LEU A 389 19.78 -9.95 2.58
CA LEU A 389 18.98 -11.19 2.54
C LEU A 389 19.68 -12.32 1.77
N ALA A 390 20.76 -12.02 1.05
CA ALA A 390 21.52 -13.00 0.28
C ALA A 390 22.67 -13.58 1.12
N ASP A 391 22.84 -14.90 1.07
CA ASP A 391 23.98 -15.59 1.70
C ASP A 391 25.13 -15.84 0.71
N GLY A 392 24.94 -15.49 -0.56
CA GLY A 392 25.92 -15.67 -1.64
C GLY A 392 26.12 -17.14 -2.06
N ARG A 393 25.33 -18.06 -1.52
CA ARG A 393 25.43 -19.51 -1.77
C ARG A 393 24.11 -20.05 -2.30
N GLN A 394 23.09 -20.06 -1.45
CA GLN A 394 21.76 -20.53 -1.79
C GLN A 394 20.87 -19.37 -2.24
N VAL A 395 21.00 -18.21 -1.60
CA VAL A 395 20.31 -16.98 -2.01
C VAL A 395 21.37 -16.02 -2.57
N VAL A 396 21.27 -15.72 -3.86
CA VAL A 396 22.17 -14.79 -4.56
C VAL A 396 21.40 -13.55 -4.96
N PHE A 397 21.91 -12.37 -4.60
CA PHE A 397 21.34 -11.09 -5.01
C PHE A 397 21.90 -10.67 -6.38
N LEU A 398 21.03 -10.16 -7.25
CA LEU A 398 21.42 -9.60 -8.55
C LEU A 398 20.66 -8.30 -8.84
N ASP A 399 21.40 -7.24 -9.17
CA ASP A 399 20.84 -5.99 -9.69
C ASP A 399 21.09 -5.90 -11.19
N ILE A 400 20.00 -5.93 -11.97
CA ILE A 400 20.03 -5.71 -13.42
C ILE A 400 19.53 -4.32 -13.83
N GLY A 401 19.15 -3.47 -12.87
CA GLY A 401 18.65 -2.12 -13.10
C GLY A 401 19.52 -1.28 -14.05
N PRO A 402 20.86 -1.29 -13.92
CA PRO A 402 21.74 -0.57 -14.85
C PRO A 402 21.62 -1.02 -16.32
N ALA A 403 21.17 -2.25 -16.60
CA ALA A 403 20.95 -2.73 -17.97
C ALA A 403 19.61 -2.23 -18.57
N LEU A 404 18.72 -1.71 -17.73
CA LEU A 404 17.39 -1.22 -18.09
C LEU A 404 17.34 0.31 -18.22
N THR A 405 18.36 1.02 -17.75
CA THR A 405 18.47 2.48 -17.83
C THR A 405 19.35 2.93 -18.99
N GLN A 406 19.12 4.17 -19.43
CA GLN A 406 20.05 4.91 -20.28
C GLN A 406 21.29 5.38 -19.51
N PRO A 407 22.38 5.80 -20.19
CA PRO A 407 23.59 6.31 -19.53
C PRO A 407 23.36 7.52 -18.61
N ASP A 408 22.35 8.35 -18.89
CA ASP A 408 21.95 9.48 -18.05
C ASP A 408 21.03 9.10 -16.87
N GLY A 409 20.75 7.80 -16.72
CA GLY A 409 19.90 7.24 -15.67
C GLY A 409 18.40 7.26 -15.97
N THR A 410 17.97 7.82 -17.10
CA THR A 410 16.55 7.84 -17.51
C THR A 410 16.09 6.49 -18.06
N LEU A 411 14.77 6.31 -18.15
CA LEU A 411 14.17 5.17 -18.82
C LEU A 411 13.80 5.54 -20.27
N SER A 412 13.98 4.60 -21.21
CA SER A 412 13.49 4.74 -22.58
C SER A 412 12.18 3.97 -22.75
N ARG A 413 11.22 4.54 -23.50
CA ARG A 413 9.94 3.88 -23.81
C ARG A 413 10.15 2.61 -24.64
N ASP A 414 11.30 2.47 -25.29
CA ASP A 414 11.66 1.25 -26.01
C ASP A 414 11.93 0.08 -25.07
N ILE A 415 12.29 0.34 -23.80
CA ILE A 415 12.60 -0.67 -22.79
C ILE A 415 11.50 -0.76 -21.73
N LEU A 416 10.98 0.38 -21.25
CA LEU A 416 9.85 0.45 -20.33
C LEU A 416 8.80 1.44 -20.87
N PRO A 417 7.85 1.02 -21.72
CA PRO A 417 6.93 1.92 -22.44
C PRO A 417 6.09 2.84 -21.54
N ASP A 418 5.80 2.38 -20.33
CA ASP A 418 5.00 3.07 -19.30
C ASP A 418 5.81 3.42 -18.04
N TRP A 419 7.14 3.32 -18.12
CA TRP A 419 8.05 3.56 -16.99
C TRP A 419 7.88 2.57 -15.83
N LEU A 420 7.35 1.36 -16.09
CA LEU A 420 7.22 0.30 -15.09
C LEU A 420 7.37 -1.11 -15.68
N HIS A 421 6.61 -1.44 -16.73
CA HIS A 421 6.58 -2.75 -17.35
C HIS A 421 7.58 -2.82 -18.52
N LEU A 422 8.20 -3.98 -18.69
CA LEU A 422 9.20 -4.18 -19.74
C LEU A 422 8.54 -4.37 -21.11
N SER A 423 9.15 -3.80 -22.14
CA SER A 423 8.89 -4.18 -23.53
C SER A 423 9.50 -5.56 -23.85
N PRO A 424 9.23 -6.15 -25.02
CA PRO A 424 9.94 -7.36 -25.47
C PRO A 424 11.46 -7.22 -25.44
N ALA A 425 11.99 -6.04 -25.82
CA ALA A 425 13.43 -5.77 -25.75
C ALA A 425 13.94 -5.69 -24.30
N GLY A 426 13.13 -5.16 -23.38
CA GLY A 426 13.42 -5.17 -21.95
C GLY A 426 13.49 -6.59 -21.37
N TYR A 427 12.56 -7.46 -21.73
CA TYR A 427 12.57 -8.88 -21.34
C TYR A 427 13.77 -9.64 -21.90
N GLU A 428 14.17 -9.38 -23.15
CA GLU A 428 15.38 -9.99 -23.72
C GLU A 428 16.64 -9.56 -22.94
N ARG A 429 16.77 -8.28 -22.59
CA ARG A 429 17.87 -7.80 -21.73
C ARG A 429 17.86 -8.46 -20.37
N TRP A 430 16.68 -8.63 -19.76
CA TRP A 430 16.53 -9.33 -18.50
C TRP A 430 17.04 -10.78 -18.64
N ALA A 431 16.58 -11.52 -19.64
CA ALA A 431 16.97 -12.91 -19.86
C ALA A 431 18.49 -13.08 -20.02
N GLN A 432 19.12 -12.23 -20.84
CA GLN A 432 20.56 -12.24 -21.06
C GLN A 432 21.37 -12.00 -19.78
N ARG A 433 20.85 -11.18 -18.85
CA ARG A 433 21.52 -10.93 -17.56
C ARG A 433 21.37 -12.09 -16.58
N LEU A 434 20.33 -12.92 -16.70
CA LEU A 434 20.16 -14.10 -15.85
C LEU A 434 20.99 -15.30 -16.32
N ALA A 435 21.18 -15.44 -17.64
CA ALA A 435 21.76 -16.63 -18.26
C ALA A 435 23.10 -17.11 -17.65
N PRO A 436 24.09 -16.23 -17.33
CA PRO A 436 25.36 -16.68 -16.75
C PRO A 436 25.22 -17.34 -15.36
N LEU A 437 24.25 -16.91 -14.55
CA LEU A 437 24.01 -17.48 -13.22
C LEU A 437 23.13 -18.72 -13.32
N LEU A 438 22.03 -18.64 -14.06
CA LEU A 438 21.10 -19.76 -14.19
C LEU A 438 21.74 -20.98 -14.87
N SER A 439 22.63 -20.77 -15.84
CA SER A 439 23.36 -21.86 -16.49
C SER A 439 24.27 -22.65 -15.55
N GLN A 440 24.68 -22.09 -14.40
CA GLN A 440 25.45 -22.81 -13.39
C GLN A 440 24.57 -23.75 -12.58
N TRP A 441 23.34 -23.34 -12.28
CA TRP A 441 22.41 -24.09 -11.43
C TRP A 441 21.56 -25.10 -12.21
N LEU A 442 21.37 -24.86 -13.50
CA LEU A 442 20.51 -25.68 -14.39
C LEU A 442 21.30 -26.65 -15.30
N LYS A 443 22.57 -26.93 -14.98
CA LYS A 443 23.39 -27.92 -15.72
C LYS A 443 22.80 -29.33 -15.56
N PRO A 444 22.59 -30.12 -16.62
CA PRO A 444 21.94 -31.45 -16.55
C PRO A 444 22.31 -32.28 -15.33
#